data_AF-A0A6N2WFU3-F1
#
_entry.id   AF-A0A6N2WFU3-F1
#
_cell.length_a   1.000
_cell.length_b   1.000
_cell.length_c   1.000
_cell.angle_alpha   90.00
_cell.angle_beta   90.00
_cell.angle_gamma   90.00
#
_symmetry.space_group_name_H-M   'P 1'
#
loop_
_entity.id
_entity.type
_entity.pdbx_description
1 polymer ?
#
loop_
_entity_poly.entity_id
_entity_poly.type
_entity_poly.pdbx_seq_one_letter_code
_entity_poly.pdbx_strand_id
1 'polypeptide(L)'
;MEIISNAANGFIKLFQEGGTTFMGWVTGIIPLVVCLMTAVNSVIKLIGEERVERFAQKLTRFAVLRYTLLPIIAVLFLGNPMCYTFGRFVEEKYKPAYYDSCVSFVHPVTGLFPHANPGELFVYTGISAGITKLGLSIGGLAVRYFIVGVIVILIRGLLTEQIYFRMTGKASK
;
A
#
# COMPACT_ATOMS: atom_id res chain seq x y z
N MET A 1 26.30 20.05 -34.09
CA MET A 1 24.85 20.34 -34.25
C MET A 1 23.97 19.12 -33.94
N GLU A 2 24.32 17.91 -34.39
CA GLU A 2 23.54 16.69 -34.07
C GLU A 2 23.41 16.38 -32.58
N ILE A 3 24.48 16.49 -31.79
CA ILE A 3 24.45 16.18 -30.35
C ILE A 3 23.46 17.09 -29.60
N ILE A 4 23.45 18.38 -29.93
CA ILE A 4 22.56 19.38 -29.31
C ILE A 4 21.11 19.14 -29.76
N SER A 5 20.89 18.79 -31.04
CA SER A 5 19.56 18.46 -31.55
C SER A 5 19.01 17.15 -30.95
N ASN A 6 19.84 16.12 -30.81
CA ASN A 6 19.46 14.85 -30.17
C ASN A 6 19.18 15.02 -28.67
N ALA A 7 19.96 15.86 -27.98
CA ALA A 7 19.69 16.21 -26.58
C ALA A 7 18.37 16.97 -26.43
N ALA A 8 18.07 17.94 -27.29
CA ALA A 8 16.81 18.67 -27.29
C ALA A 8 15.60 17.76 -27.62
N ASN A 9 15.74 16.85 -28.59
CA ASN A 9 14.71 15.86 -28.92
C ASN A 9 14.48 14.85 -27.79
N GLY A 10 15.55 14.41 -27.13
CA GLY A 10 15.46 13.55 -25.93
C GLY A 10 14.79 14.27 -24.76
N PHE A 11 15.13 15.54 -24.54
CA PHE A 11 14.50 16.38 -23.52
C PHE A 11 13.00 16.52 -23.77
N ILE A 12 12.57 16.87 -24.99
CA ILE A 12 11.14 16.97 -25.33
C ILE A 12 10.42 15.63 -25.19
N LYS A 13 11.03 14.53 -25.66
CA LYS A 13 10.45 13.18 -25.51
C LYS A 13 10.23 12.79 -24.05
N LEU A 14 11.15 13.16 -23.15
CA LEU A 14 10.97 12.91 -21.71
C LEU A 14 9.68 13.58 -21.18
N PHE A 15 9.40 14.82 -21.57
CA PHE A 15 8.14 15.49 -21.17
C PHE A 15 6.91 14.89 -21.85
N GLN A 16 7.02 14.43 -23.09
CA GLN A 16 5.92 13.75 -23.78
C GLN A 16 5.57 12.40 -23.12
N GLU A 17 6.56 11.61 -22.74
CA GLU A 17 6.36 10.36 -21.99
C GLU A 17 5.80 10.63 -20.58
N GLY A 18 6.28 11.69 -19.92
CA GLY A 18 5.72 12.15 -18.65
C GLY A 18 4.24 12.56 -18.78
N GLY A 19 3.88 13.29 -19.83
CA GLY A 19 2.50 13.67 -20.12
C GLY A 19 1.60 12.47 -20.42
N THR A 20 2.11 11.48 -21.17
CA THR A 20 1.40 10.23 -21.47
C THR A 20 1.15 9.43 -20.19
N THR A 21 2.15 9.34 -19.31
CA THR A 21 2.02 8.68 -17.99
C THR A 21 0.98 9.38 -17.12
N PHE A 22 1.04 10.71 -17.03
CA PHE A 22 0.08 11.50 -16.25
C PHE A 22 -1.35 11.32 -16.78
N MET A 23 -1.55 11.36 -18.10
CA MET A 23 -2.86 11.11 -18.70
C MET A 23 -3.35 9.69 -18.45
N GLY A 24 -2.46 8.70 -18.43
CA GLY A 24 -2.76 7.34 -17.99
C GLY A 24 -3.27 7.28 -16.54
N TRP A 25 -2.72 8.09 -15.64
CA TRP A 25 -3.25 8.18 -14.27
C TRP A 25 -4.62 8.87 -14.20
N VAL A 26 -4.79 9.99 -14.92
CA VAL A 26 -6.05 10.76 -14.95
C VAL A 26 -7.20 9.95 -15.54
N THR A 27 -6.93 9.11 -16.53
CA THR A 27 -7.96 8.28 -17.19
C THR A 27 -8.10 6.89 -16.58
N GLY A 28 -7.10 6.43 -15.82
CA GLY A 28 -7.07 5.11 -15.20
C GLY A 28 -7.36 5.18 -13.70
N ILE A 29 -6.30 5.26 -12.91
CA ILE A 29 -6.36 5.03 -11.47
C ILE A 29 -7.02 6.16 -10.68
N ILE A 30 -6.85 7.42 -11.10
CA ILE A 30 -7.31 8.58 -10.32
C ILE A 30 -8.84 8.57 -10.14
N PRO A 31 -9.66 8.41 -11.19
CA PRO A 31 -11.12 8.33 -11.03
C PRO A 31 -11.57 7.20 -10.11
N LEU A 32 -10.95 6.01 -10.26
CA LEU A 32 -11.23 4.85 -9.41
C LEU A 32 -10.95 5.17 -7.93
N VAL A 33 -9.78 5.73 -7.62
CA VAL A 33 -9.39 6.11 -6.26
C VAL A 33 -10.34 7.16 -5.68
N VAL A 34 -10.73 8.17 -6.46
CA VAL A 34 -11.69 9.19 -6.01
C VAL A 34 -13.03 8.57 -5.65
N CYS A 35 -13.62 7.74 -6.53
CA CYS A 35 -14.89 7.08 -6.25
C CYS A 35 -14.81 6.15 -5.02
N LEU A 36 -13.71 5.41 -4.88
CA LEU A 36 -13.49 4.52 -3.75
C LEU A 36 -13.35 5.30 -2.44
N MET A 37 -12.55 6.37 -2.43
CA MET A 37 -12.40 7.27 -1.29
C MET A 37 -13.73 7.88 -0.88
N THR A 38 -14.54 8.34 -1.85
CA THR A 38 -15.88 8.85 -1.58
C THR A 38 -16.76 7.76 -0.96
N ALA A 39 -16.79 6.55 -1.53
CA ALA A 39 -17.60 5.45 -1.01
C ALA A 39 -17.17 5.04 0.41
N VAL A 40 -15.88 4.88 0.67
CA VAL A 40 -15.37 4.52 2.00
C VAL A 40 -15.63 5.64 3.00
N ASN A 41 -15.39 6.90 2.64
CA ASN A 41 -15.70 8.03 3.52
C ASN A 41 -17.19 8.11 3.82
N SER A 42 -18.05 7.84 2.84
CA SER A 42 -19.49 7.73 3.04
C SER A 42 -19.86 6.58 3.98
N VAL A 43 -19.27 5.39 3.82
CA VAL A 43 -19.48 4.25 4.73
C VAL A 43 -19.02 4.57 6.15
N ILE A 44 -17.83 5.18 6.31
CA ILE A 44 -17.32 5.60 7.62
C ILE A 44 -18.29 6.61 8.26
N LYS A 45 -18.77 7.58 7.47
CA LYS A 45 -19.72 8.59 7.95
C LYS A 45 -21.09 8.00 8.31
N LEU A 46 -21.55 6.99 7.57
CA LEU A 46 -22.79 6.24 7.86
C LEU A 46 -22.68 5.37 9.11
N ILE A 47 -21.55 4.68 9.29
CA ILE A 47 -21.27 3.87 10.50
C ILE A 47 -21.13 4.80 11.72
N GLY A 48 -20.64 6.02 11.49
CA GLY A 48 -20.27 6.99 12.50
C GLY A 48 -18.78 6.91 12.75
N GLU A 49 -18.07 8.03 12.53
CA GLU A 49 -16.61 8.11 12.69
C GLU A 49 -16.20 7.56 14.05
N GLU A 50 -16.85 8.00 15.12
CA GLU A 50 -16.56 7.58 16.50
C GLU A 50 -16.62 6.06 16.72
N ARG A 51 -17.51 5.34 16.01
CA ARG A 51 -17.60 3.87 16.10
C ARG A 51 -16.45 3.21 15.34
N VAL A 52 -16.09 3.75 14.18
CA VAL A 52 -14.93 3.29 13.40
C VAL A 52 -13.64 3.57 14.16
N GLU A 53 -13.51 4.75 14.79
CA GLU A 53 -12.35 5.09 15.61
C GLU A 53 -12.25 4.16 16.82
N ARG A 54 -13.36 3.92 17.54
CA ARG A 54 -13.38 2.98 18.68
C ARG A 54 -13.05 1.55 18.26
N PHE A 55 -13.50 1.11 17.09
CA PHE A 55 -13.16 -0.21 16.57
C PHE A 55 -11.67 -0.30 16.20
N ALA A 56 -11.15 0.69 15.48
CA ALA A 56 -9.74 0.77 15.13
C ALA A 56 -8.85 0.84 16.39
N GLN A 57 -9.21 1.65 17.39
CA GLN A 57 -8.51 1.74 18.67
C GLN A 57 -8.51 0.41 19.45
N LYS A 58 -9.56 -0.40 19.35
CA LYS A 58 -9.55 -1.76 19.95
C LYS A 58 -8.55 -2.66 19.25
N LEU A 59 -8.45 -2.58 17.92
CA LEU A 59 -7.47 -3.34 17.14
C LEU A 59 -6.03 -2.92 17.44
N THR A 60 -5.78 -1.64 17.71
CA THR A 60 -4.43 -1.14 18.02
C THR A 60 -3.92 -1.57 19.40
N ARG A 61 -4.76 -2.09 20.29
CA ARG A 61 -4.32 -2.56 21.61
C ARG A 61 -3.39 -3.77 21.54
N PHE A 62 -3.63 -4.69 20.60
CA PHE A 62 -2.85 -5.92 20.47
C PHE A 62 -1.88 -5.81 19.30
N ALA A 63 -0.58 -6.02 19.54
CA ALA A 63 0.45 -5.87 18.52
C ALA A 63 0.17 -6.70 17.25
N VAL A 64 -0.33 -7.94 17.41
CA VAL A 64 -0.72 -8.79 16.28
C VAL A 64 -1.80 -8.13 15.43
N LEU A 65 -2.89 -7.66 16.04
CA LEU A 65 -4.00 -7.02 15.31
C LEU A 65 -3.58 -5.67 14.70
N ARG A 66 -2.73 -4.92 15.40
CA ARG A 66 -2.18 -3.64 14.95
C ARG A 66 -1.33 -3.78 13.69
N TYR A 67 -0.58 -4.88 13.55
CA TYR A 67 0.36 -5.09 12.44
C TYR A 67 -0.11 -6.12 11.41
N THR A 68 -1.30 -6.69 11.58
CA THR A 68 -1.92 -7.58 10.58
C THR A 68 -3.31 -7.10 10.19
N LEU A 69 -4.31 -7.32 11.05
CA LEU A 69 -5.71 -7.10 10.72
C LEU A 69 -6.00 -5.64 10.35
N LEU A 70 -5.44 -4.68 11.11
CA LEU A 70 -5.64 -3.25 10.83
C LEU A 70 -5.03 -2.84 9.47
N PRO A 71 -3.75 -3.15 9.15
CA PRO A 71 -3.18 -2.95 7.82
C PRO A 71 -3.96 -3.64 6.71
N ILE A 72 -4.39 -4.89 6.90
CA ILE A 72 -5.16 -5.63 5.88
C ILE A 72 -6.46 -4.91 5.56
N ILE A 73 -7.22 -4.51 6.57
CA ILE A 73 -8.47 -3.75 6.39
C ILE A 73 -8.16 -2.42 5.70
N ALA A 74 -7.17 -1.66 6.19
CA ALA A 74 -6.82 -0.38 5.61
C ALA A 74 -6.45 -0.50 4.12
N VAL A 75 -5.61 -1.48 3.76
CA VAL A 75 -5.15 -1.71 2.39
C VAL A 75 -6.27 -2.21 1.48
N LEU A 76 -7.12 -3.14 1.95
CA LEU A 76 -8.20 -3.68 1.12
C LEU A 76 -9.29 -2.64 0.81
N PHE A 77 -9.63 -1.79 1.79
CA PHE A 77 -10.69 -0.80 1.63
C PHE A 77 -10.20 0.51 1.02
N LEU A 78 -8.99 0.97 1.34
CA LEU A 78 -8.50 2.29 0.88
C LEU A 78 -7.41 2.21 -0.18
N GLY A 79 -6.65 1.12 -0.24
CA GLY A 79 -5.49 0.99 -1.12
C GLY A 79 -4.37 1.99 -0.84
N ASN A 80 -3.31 1.95 -1.64
CA ASN A 80 -2.21 2.90 -1.62
C ASN A 80 -2.62 4.22 -2.32
N PRO A 81 -2.32 5.42 -1.78
CA PRO A 81 -1.68 5.74 -0.50
C PRO A 81 -2.66 5.94 0.68
N MET A 82 -3.96 5.77 0.44
CA MET A 82 -4.96 6.17 1.43
C MET A 82 -4.99 5.29 2.69
N CYS A 83 -4.53 4.05 2.62
CA CYS A 83 -4.41 3.13 3.75
C CYS A 83 -3.56 3.69 4.91
N TYR A 84 -2.63 4.62 4.64
CA TYR A 84 -1.81 5.26 5.68
C TYR A 84 -2.61 6.17 6.60
N THR A 85 -3.77 6.69 6.16
CA THR A 85 -4.63 7.57 6.95
C THR A 85 -5.21 6.91 8.20
N PHE A 86 -5.36 5.58 8.19
CA PHE A 86 -5.76 4.78 9.36
C PHE A 86 -4.71 4.84 10.48
N GLY A 87 -3.48 5.28 10.20
CA GLY A 87 -2.47 5.58 11.20
C GLY A 87 -2.91 6.65 12.20
N ARG A 88 -3.94 7.46 11.88
CA ARG A 88 -4.55 8.41 12.83
C ARG A 88 -5.15 7.74 14.07
N PHE A 89 -5.55 6.46 13.97
CA PHE A 89 -6.13 5.68 15.06
C PHE A 89 -5.08 4.94 15.92
N VAL A 90 -3.81 5.03 15.51
CA VAL A 90 -2.67 4.35 16.15
C VAL A 90 -1.94 5.36 17.04
N GLU A 91 -1.57 4.97 18.27
CA GLU A 91 -0.75 5.82 19.14
C GLU A 91 0.56 6.22 18.44
N GLU A 92 1.03 7.44 18.70
CA GLU A 92 2.18 8.05 18.00
C GLU A 92 3.41 7.12 17.94
N LYS A 93 3.73 6.48 19.05
CA LYS A 93 4.88 5.58 19.20
C LYS A 93 4.83 4.35 18.28
N TYR A 94 3.64 3.93 17.83
CA TYR A 94 3.46 2.75 16.98
C TYR A 94 3.23 3.09 15.50
N LYS A 95 3.04 4.37 15.15
CA LYS A 95 2.80 4.81 13.77
C LYS A 95 3.90 4.40 12.78
N PRO A 96 5.21 4.46 13.11
CA PRO A 96 6.25 4.01 12.19
C PRO A 96 6.12 2.54 11.79
N ALA A 97 5.86 1.67 12.77
CA ALA A 97 5.65 0.25 12.55
C ALA A 97 4.35 -0.07 11.81
N TYR A 98 3.29 0.71 12.07
CA TYR A 98 2.03 0.61 11.32
C TYR A 98 2.25 0.99 9.84
N TYR A 99 2.93 2.10 9.57
CA TYR A 99 3.28 2.51 8.22
C TYR A 99 4.07 1.43 7.49
N ASP A 100 5.10 0.88 8.14
CA ASP A 100 5.91 -0.22 7.59
C ASP A 100 5.08 -1.47 7.27
N SER A 101 4.11 -1.81 8.13
CA SER A 101 3.18 -2.92 7.88
C SER A 101 2.30 -2.65 6.65
N CYS A 102 1.75 -1.43 6.50
CA CYS A 102 0.92 -1.08 5.35
C CYS A 102 1.71 -1.06 4.04
N VAL A 103 2.85 -0.36 3.99
CA VAL A 103 3.67 -0.25 2.76
C VAL A 103 4.24 -1.61 2.33
N SER A 104 4.47 -2.50 3.28
CA SER A 104 4.86 -3.88 2.97
C SER A 104 3.70 -4.71 2.41
N PHE A 105 2.47 -4.47 2.86
CA PHE A 105 1.30 -5.27 2.47
C PHE A 105 0.66 -4.84 1.14
N VAL A 106 0.86 -3.60 0.70
CA VAL A 106 0.30 -3.11 -0.58
C VAL A 106 0.82 -3.86 -1.81
N HIS A 107 1.88 -4.67 -1.70
CA HIS A 107 2.40 -5.47 -2.83
C HIS A 107 1.85 -6.90 -2.85
N PRO A 108 1.97 -7.71 -1.78
CA PRO A 108 1.57 -9.12 -1.84
C PRO A 108 0.06 -9.32 -1.98
N VAL A 109 -0.74 -8.31 -1.63
CA VAL A 109 -2.19 -8.30 -1.76
C VAL A 109 -2.67 -8.18 -3.21
N THR A 110 -1.86 -7.61 -4.11
CA THR A 110 -2.25 -7.24 -5.49
C THR A 110 -2.63 -8.44 -6.36
N GLY A 111 -2.11 -9.63 -6.05
CA GLY A 111 -2.45 -10.85 -6.78
C GLY A 111 -3.91 -11.28 -6.60
N LEU A 112 -4.51 -10.95 -5.45
CA LEU A 112 -5.94 -11.18 -5.18
C LEU A 112 -6.77 -9.91 -5.34
N PHE A 113 -6.19 -8.76 -5.01
CA PHE A 113 -6.87 -7.47 -4.95
C PHE A 113 -6.03 -6.39 -5.67
N PRO A 114 -6.03 -6.37 -7.01
CA PRO A 114 -5.18 -5.47 -7.79
C PRO A 114 -5.49 -3.99 -7.56
N HIS A 115 -6.71 -3.66 -7.13
CA HIS A 115 -7.11 -2.29 -6.80
C HIS A 115 -6.39 -1.72 -5.56
N ALA A 116 -5.82 -2.57 -4.71
CA ALA A 116 -5.16 -2.14 -3.49
C ALA A 116 -3.85 -1.38 -3.75
N ASN A 117 -3.17 -1.64 -4.87
CA ASN A 117 -1.98 -0.89 -5.29
C ASN A 117 -1.81 -0.91 -6.82
N PRO A 118 -2.70 -0.24 -7.56
CA PRO A 118 -2.76 -0.37 -9.01
C PRO A 118 -1.52 0.22 -9.69
N GLY A 119 -0.90 1.24 -9.08
CA GLY A 119 0.32 1.88 -9.59
C GLY A 119 1.54 0.95 -9.61
N GLU A 120 1.57 -0.07 -8.74
CA GLU A 120 2.67 -1.03 -8.63
C GLU A 120 2.25 -2.45 -9.03
N LEU A 121 1.09 -2.59 -9.70
CA LEU A 121 0.58 -3.88 -10.15
C LEU A 121 1.56 -4.60 -11.09
N PHE A 122 2.41 -3.84 -11.79
CA PHE A 122 3.45 -4.36 -12.66
C PHE A 122 4.42 -5.33 -11.95
N VAL A 123 4.61 -5.19 -10.64
CA VAL A 123 5.46 -6.08 -9.84
C VAL A 123 4.87 -7.50 -9.81
N TYR A 124 3.58 -7.62 -9.51
CA TYR A 124 2.91 -8.92 -9.49
C TYR A 124 2.75 -9.49 -10.91
N THR A 125 2.36 -8.67 -11.88
CA THR A 125 2.15 -9.16 -13.25
C THR A 125 3.45 -9.66 -13.88
N GLY A 126 4.57 -9.00 -13.63
CA GLY A 126 5.90 -9.46 -14.05
C GLY A 126 6.25 -10.85 -13.52
N ILE A 127 5.99 -11.13 -12.25
CA ILE A 127 6.22 -12.44 -11.64
C ILE A 127 5.23 -13.48 -12.19
N SER A 128 3.95 -13.12 -12.30
CA SER A 128 2.90 -14.00 -12.79
C SER A 128 3.12 -14.46 -14.24
N ALA A 129 3.75 -13.62 -15.08
CA ALA A 129 4.10 -13.98 -16.45
C ALA A 129 5.10 -15.15 -16.50
N GLY A 130 6.09 -15.17 -15.60
CA GLY A 130 7.03 -16.28 -15.45
C GLY A 130 6.35 -17.57 -15.02
N ILE A 131 5.45 -17.49 -14.03
CA ILE A 131 4.66 -18.64 -13.55
C ILE A 131 3.73 -19.19 -14.65
N THR A 132 3.12 -18.30 -15.44
CA THR A 132 2.27 -18.67 -16.57
C THR A 132 3.06 -19.42 -17.65
N LYS A 133 4.27 -18.96 -17.97
CA LYS A 133 5.16 -19.62 -18.94
C LYS A 133 5.54 -21.04 -18.53
N LEU A 134 5.63 -21.29 -17.22
CA LEU A 134 5.88 -22.63 -16.66
C LEU A 134 4.62 -23.52 -16.62
N GLY A 135 3.46 -23.02 -17.04
CA GLY A 135 2.19 -23.76 -16.98
C GLY A 135 1.66 -23.95 -15.55
N LEU A 136 2.10 -23.13 -14.59
CA LEU A 136 1.71 -23.24 -13.18
C LEU A 136 0.54 -22.32 -12.83
N SER A 137 -0.15 -22.60 -11.72
CA SER A 137 -1.33 -21.86 -11.29
C SER A 137 -1.02 -20.45 -10.78
N ILE A 138 -1.59 -19.44 -11.45
CA ILE A 138 -1.56 -18.04 -11.02
C ILE A 138 -2.38 -17.84 -9.73
N GLY A 139 -3.51 -18.55 -9.57
CA GLY A 139 -4.32 -18.49 -8.35
C GLY A 139 -3.55 -19.01 -7.13
N GLY A 140 -2.80 -20.11 -7.32
CA GLY A 140 -1.91 -20.63 -6.28
C GLY A 140 -0.80 -19.65 -5.88
N LEU A 141 -0.26 -18.91 -6.85
CA LEU A 141 0.70 -17.83 -6.59
C LEU A 141 0.07 -16.71 -5.76
N ALA A 142 -1.10 -16.21 -6.16
CA ALA A 142 -1.82 -15.12 -5.49
C ALA A 142 -2.10 -15.44 -4.01
N VAL A 143 -2.58 -16.65 -3.72
CA VAL A 143 -2.87 -17.10 -2.34
C VAL A 143 -1.59 -17.18 -1.51
N ARG A 144 -0.50 -17.74 -2.07
CA ARG A 144 0.80 -17.80 -1.37
C ARG A 144 1.35 -16.41 -1.09
N TYR A 145 1.25 -15.50 -2.05
CA TYR A 145 1.66 -14.10 -1.89
C TYR A 145 0.89 -13.44 -0.75
N PHE A 146 -0.43 -13.61 -0.71
CA PHE A 146 -1.25 -13.06 0.36
C PHE A 146 -0.85 -13.61 1.74
N ILE A 147 -0.75 -14.94 1.89
CA ILE A 147 -0.40 -15.59 3.17
C ILE A 147 0.99 -15.16 3.64
N VAL A 148 2.00 -15.22 2.75
CA VAL A 148 3.36 -14.77 3.06
C VAL A 148 3.36 -13.28 3.39
N GLY A 149 2.59 -12.46 2.67
CA GLY A 149 2.42 -11.05 2.95
C GLY A 149 1.93 -10.78 4.37
N VAL A 150 0.89 -11.49 4.82
CA VAL A 150 0.36 -11.37 6.19
C VAL A 150 1.42 -11.73 7.24
N ILE A 151 2.21 -12.78 7.01
CA ILE A 151 3.29 -13.19 7.91
C ILE A 151 4.40 -12.13 7.95
N VAL A 152 4.81 -11.64 6.78
CA VAL A 152 5.89 -10.65 6.66
C VAL A 152 5.51 -9.34 7.35
N ILE A 153 4.29 -8.86 7.20
CA ILE A 153 3.87 -7.58 7.80
C ILE A 153 3.81 -7.67 9.32
N LEU A 154 3.45 -8.83 9.88
CA LEU A 154 3.50 -9.06 11.32
C LEU A 154 4.94 -8.97 11.82
N ILE A 155 5.86 -9.69 11.17
CA ILE A 155 7.28 -9.70 11.52
C ILE A 155 7.85 -8.28 11.44
N ARG A 156 7.60 -7.60 10.32
CA ARG A 156 8.08 -6.24 10.07
C ARG A 156 7.51 -5.24 11.07
N GLY A 157 6.22 -5.25 11.33
CA GLY A 157 5.60 -4.38 12.32
C GLY A 157 6.21 -4.55 13.72
N LEU A 158 6.39 -5.78 14.17
CA LEU A 158 7.03 -6.06 15.47
C LEU A 158 8.50 -5.62 15.51
N LEU A 159 9.28 -5.91 14.46
CA LEU A 159 10.69 -5.52 14.40
C LEU A 159 10.86 -4.01 14.33
N THR A 160 10.07 -3.33 13.49
CA THR A 160 10.12 -1.89 13.32
C THR A 160 9.70 -1.16 14.59
N GLU A 161 8.71 -1.68 15.34
CA GLU A 161 8.37 -1.17 16.67
C GLU A 161 9.59 -1.24 17.61
N GLN A 162 10.24 -2.41 17.70
CA GLN A 162 11.41 -2.60 18.57
C GLN A 162 12.60 -1.72 18.17
N ILE A 163 12.88 -1.60 16.88
CA ILE A 163 13.94 -0.74 16.35
C ILE A 163 13.64 0.71 16.71
N TYR A 164 12.42 1.17 16.46
CA TYR A 164 12.00 2.54 16.72
C TYR A 164 12.11 2.90 18.21
N PHE A 165 11.68 2.01 19.11
CA PHE A 165 11.79 2.22 20.56
C PHE A 165 13.25 2.26 21.03
N ARG A 166 14.13 1.45 20.45
CA ARG A 166 15.57 1.51 20.77
C ARG A 166 16.23 2.79 20.26
N MET A 167 15.81 3.31 19.12
CA MET A 167 16.35 4.56 18.56
C MET A 167 15.88 5.77 19.36
N THR A 168 14.59 5.86 19.65
CA THR A 168 14.00 6.99 20.38
C THR A 168 14.29 6.94 21.88
N GLY A 169 14.38 5.76 22.49
CA GLY A 169 14.80 5.59 23.88
C GLY A 169 16.26 5.98 24.15
N LYS A 170 17.12 6.00 23.11
CA LYS A 170 18.48 6.55 23.21
C LYS A 170 18.54 8.07 23.05
N ALA A 171 17.54 8.68 22.41
CA ALA A 171 17.49 10.13 22.18
C ALA A 171 16.98 10.93 23.40
N SER A 172 16.52 10.26 24.46
CA SER A 172 15.97 10.87 25.69
C SER A 172 16.91 10.78 26.91
N LYS A 173 18.20 10.46 26.70
CA LYS A 173 19.27 10.61 27.69
C LYS A 173 20.20 11.74 27.28
#